data_AF-A0A6M3Y7P2-F1
#
_entry.id   AF-A0A6M3Y7P2-F1
#
_cell.length_a   1.000
_cell.length_b   1.000
_cell.length_c   1.000
_cell.angle_alpha   90.00
_cell.angle_beta   90.00
_cell.angle_gamma   90.00
#
_symmetry.space_group_name_H-M   'P 1'
#
loop_
_entity.id
_entity.type
_entity.pdbx_description
1 polymer ?
#
loop_
_entity_poly.entity_id
_entity_poly.type
_entity_poly.pdbx_seq_one_letter_code
_entity_poly.pdbx_strand_id
1 'polypeptide(L)'
;MDLWAVGSAFESYYAYTLRVAKLNVFEKIKHSVTLTEEEKRLADEFDIKRKYLAGILRSMDVPQFKKIYEVAKKVTVTAGSNTRVGRMINVKKGEKAVLIGIAVDRDFISTKYGGPGANDTYFTLNRDVIDTAHIKLDCLAMPSLDYEMPCYIPAIDRHEIIIESTTGVTDLPVRYRYGIANLSLMEKIRWNLSLTGDEDKTAKEFDLYDSVDAGVL
;
A
#
# COMPACT_ATOMS: atom_id res chain seq x y z
N MET A 1 -6.65 4.47 11.61
CA MET A 1 -7.97 4.43 10.97
C MET A 1 -8.10 3.03 10.44
N ASP A 2 -8.68 2.15 11.25
CA ASP A 2 -8.79 0.74 10.91
C ASP A 2 -9.91 0.58 9.88
N LEU A 3 -9.57 0.11 8.69
CA LEU A 3 -10.56 -0.18 7.65
C LEU A 3 -11.20 -1.54 7.99
N TRP A 4 -12.34 -1.50 8.68
CA TRP A 4 -13.22 -2.64 8.83
C TRP A 4 -14.41 -2.45 7.88
N ALA A 5 -14.52 -3.30 6.86
CA ALA A 5 -15.76 -3.45 6.10
C ALA A 5 -16.45 -4.71 6.60
N VAL A 6 -17.50 -4.54 7.41
CA VAL A 6 -18.46 -5.60 7.71
C VAL A 6 -19.83 -5.07 7.30
N GLY A 7 -20.43 -5.66 6.27
CA GLY A 7 -21.76 -5.30 5.80
C GLY A 7 -22.32 -6.38 4.89
N SER A 8 -23.38 -7.06 5.33
CA SER A 8 -24.19 -7.93 4.49
C SER A 8 -25.16 -7.07 3.68
N ALA A 9 -24.84 -6.78 2.42
CA ALA A 9 -25.79 -6.35 1.40
C ALA A 9 -25.16 -6.55 0.02
N PHE A 10 -25.93 -7.17 -0.88
CA PHE A 10 -25.84 -7.19 -2.36
C PHE A 10 -24.53 -6.71 -3.01
N GLU A 11 -23.90 -7.60 -3.78
CA GLU A 11 -22.81 -7.39 -4.76
C GLU A 11 -22.43 -5.92 -5.01
N SER A 12 -21.72 -5.33 -4.06
CA SER A 12 -21.19 -3.99 -4.18
C SER A 12 -19.71 -4.12 -4.46
N TYR A 13 -19.34 -4.00 -5.74
CA TYR A 13 -17.95 -4.03 -6.17
C TYR A 13 -17.30 -2.71 -5.84
N TYR A 14 -16.44 -2.70 -4.83
CA TYR A 14 -15.67 -1.51 -4.50
C TYR A 14 -14.26 -1.65 -5.10
N ALA A 15 -14.01 -0.95 -6.20
CA ALA A 15 -12.68 -0.79 -6.75
C ALA A 15 -11.91 0.23 -5.89
N TYR A 16 -11.30 -0.25 -4.80
CA TYR A 16 -10.44 0.60 -3.97
C TYR A 16 -9.05 0.73 -4.60
N THR A 17 -8.44 1.91 -4.47
CA THR A 17 -6.98 2.06 -4.58
C THR A 17 -6.43 2.12 -3.16
N LEU A 18 -5.54 1.21 -2.81
CA LEU A 18 -4.98 1.15 -1.46
C LEU A 18 -3.62 1.85 -1.42
N ARG A 19 -3.53 3.02 -0.79
CA ARG A 19 -2.27 3.76 -0.61
C ARG A 19 -1.94 3.89 0.86
N VAL A 20 -0.78 3.36 1.26
CA VAL A 20 -0.25 3.49 2.62
C VAL A 20 0.92 4.47 2.61
N ALA A 21 0.68 5.70 3.05
CA ALA A 21 1.70 6.73 3.19
C ALA A 21 1.32 7.74 4.30
N LYS A 22 2.33 8.36 4.94
CA LYS A 22 2.12 9.53 5.81
C LYS A 22 1.56 10.68 4.95
N LEU A 23 0.40 11.22 5.31
CA LEU A 23 -0.21 12.32 4.59
C LEU A 23 0.59 13.62 4.81
N ASN A 24 0.94 14.31 3.74
CA ASN A 24 1.48 15.67 3.78
C ASN A 24 0.36 16.73 3.76
N VAL A 25 0.69 18.02 3.94
CA VAL A 25 -0.30 19.10 3.99
C VAL A 25 -1.13 19.17 2.71
N PHE A 26 -0.49 19.06 1.54
CA PHE A 26 -1.16 19.00 0.25
C PHE A 26 -2.18 17.85 0.14
N GLU A 27 -1.80 16.63 0.50
CA GLU A 27 -2.68 15.45 0.47
C GLU A 27 -3.83 15.58 1.47
N LYS A 28 -3.58 16.17 2.65
CA LYS A 28 -4.64 16.46 3.63
C LYS A 28 -5.66 17.44 3.07
N ILE A 29 -5.23 18.50 2.39
CA ILE A 29 -6.13 19.45 1.69
C ILE A 29 -6.93 18.71 0.61
N LYS A 30 -6.28 17.89 -0.21
CA LYS A 30 -6.93 17.10 -1.28
C LYS A 30 -7.99 16.15 -0.74
N HIS A 31 -7.76 15.56 0.42
CA HIS A 31 -8.66 14.59 1.06
C HIS A 31 -9.59 15.21 2.12
N SER A 32 -9.66 16.54 2.21
CA SER A 32 -10.50 17.27 3.17
C SER A 32 -10.26 16.89 4.65
N VAL A 33 -9.00 16.59 5.00
CA VAL A 33 -8.58 16.29 6.37
C VAL A 33 -8.20 17.58 7.10
N THR A 34 -8.57 17.69 8.38
CA THR A 34 -8.24 18.84 9.22
C THR A 34 -6.73 19.02 9.38
N LEU A 35 -6.25 20.25 9.22
CA LEU A 35 -4.86 20.64 9.41
C LEU A 35 -4.59 21.12 10.84
N THR A 36 -3.41 20.82 11.37
CA THR A 36 -2.90 21.42 12.61
C THR A 36 -2.46 22.88 12.38
N GLU A 37 -2.19 23.64 13.44
CA GLU A 37 -1.72 25.03 13.30
C GLU A 37 -0.40 25.14 12.54
N GLU A 38 0.53 24.21 12.77
CA GLU A 38 1.80 24.16 12.03
C GLU A 38 1.58 23.84 10.54
N GLU A 39 0.65 22.93 10.25
CA GLU A 39 0.29 22.59 8.87
C GLU A 39 -0.42 23.72 8.14
N LYS A 40 -1.19 24.56 8.87
CA LYS A 40 -1.77 25.79 8.31
C LYS A 40 -0.67 26.80 7.97
N ARG A 41 0.31 26.99 8.86
CA ARG A 41 1.47 27.85 8.61
C ARG A 41 2.18 27.46 7.31
N LEU A 42 2.48 26.17 7.15
CA LEU A 42 3.10 25.63 5.94
C LEU A 42 2.19 25.77 4.70
N ALA A 43 0.88 25.56 4.85
CA ALA A 43 -0.08 25.73 3.75
C ALA A 43 -0.09 27.16 3.19
N ASP A 44 0.01 28.15 4.09
CA ASP A 44 0.02 29.56 3.74
C ASP A 44 1.39 30.00 3.19
N GLU A 45 2.49 29.56 3.81
CA GLU A 45 3.86 29.83 3.36
C GLU A 45 4.11 29.35 1.92
N PHE A 46 3.67 28.13 1.60
CA PHE A 46 3.88 27.54 0.29
C PHE A 46 2.74 27.80 -0.72
N ASP A 47 1.70 28.53 -0.32
CA ASP A 47 0.50 28.84 -1.11
C ASP A 47 -0.17 27.58 -1.70
N ILE A 48 -0.26 26.52 -0.89
CA ILE A 48 -0.64 25.17 -1.34
C ILE A 48 -2.05 25.16 -1.92
N LYS A 49 -2.99 25.85 -1.27
CA LYS A 49 -4.40 25.88 -1.70
C LYS A 49 -4.57 26.49 -3.09
N ARG A 50 -3.93 27.64 -3.35
CA ARG A 50 -4.05 28.29 -4.66
C ARG A 50 -3.35 27.48 -5.74
N LYS A 51 -2.15 26.97 -5.47
CA LYS A 51 -1.40 26.13 -6.43
C LYS A 51 -2.12 24.81 -6.74
N TYR A 52 -2.83 24.23 -5.77
CA TYR A 52 -3.68 23.06 -5.99
C TYR A 52 -4.87 23.40 -6.91
N LEU A 53 -5.61 24.47 -6.60
CA LEU A 53 -6.74 24.92 -7.42
C LEU A 53 -6.32 25.31 -8.84
N ALA A 54 -5.12 25.85 -9.00
CA ALA A 54 -4.52 26.17 -10.30
C ALA A 54 -4.01 24.93 -11.06
N GLY A 55 -4.02 23.74 -10.46
CA GLY A 55 -3.53 22.50 -11.08
C GLY A 55 -2.01 22.42 -11.23
N ILE A 56 -1.26 23.29 -10.53
CA ILE A 56 0.20 23.37 -10.57
C ILE A 56 0.81 22.27 -9.68
N LEU A 57 0.26 22.08 -8.48
CA LEU A 57 0.68 21.01 -7.59
C LEU A 57 0.08 19.68 -8.05
N ARG A 58 0.97 18.77 -8.44
CA ARG A 58 0.64 17.37 -8.70
C ARG A 58 1.39 16.53 -7.68
N SER A 59 0.71 15.59 -7.04
CA SER A 59 1.41 14.63 -6.21
C SER A 59 2.42 13.86 -7.06
N MET A 60 3.70 13.83 -6.63
CA MET A 60 4.71 12.95 -7.20
C MET A 60 4.30 11.50 -6.95
N ASP A 61 3.54 10.92 -7.87
CA ASP A 61 2.81 9.69 -7.60
C ASP A 61 3.33 8.45 -8.32
N VAL A 62 4.51 8.51 -8.94
CA VAL A 62 5.11 7.31 -9.54
C VAL A 62 6.55 7.15 -9.09
N PRO A 63 6.85 6.23 -8.16
CA PRO A 63 8.22 5.85 -7.91
C PRO A 63 8.85 5.40 -9.23
N GLN A 64 10.06 5.86 -9.49
CA GLN A 64 10.86 5.29 -10.57
C GLN A 64 11.34 3.91 -10.12
N PHE A 65 10.56 2.90 -10.48
CA PHE A 65 10.91 1.51 -10.21
C PHE A 65 12.09 1.11 -11.08
N LYS A 66 13.17 0.61 -10.45
CA LYS A 66 14.28 -0.04 -11.15
C LYS A 66 13.78 -1.26 -11.92
N LYS A 67 12.85 -1.98 -11.30
CA LYS A 67 12.26 -3.19 -11.85
C LYS A 67 10.91 -3.46 -11.20
N ILE A 68 9.98 -3.94 -12.02
CA ILE A 68 8.68 -4.47 -11.59
C ILE A 68 8.71 -5.98 -11.77
N TYR A 69 8.19 -6.68 -10.77
CA TYR A 69 8.05 -8.13 -10.74
C TYR A 69 6.57 -8.47 -10.65
N GLU A 70 6.16 -9.50 -11.38
CA GLU A 70 4.84 -10.08 -11.33
C GLU A 70 4.94 -11.52 -10.84
N VAL A 71 4.06 -11.89 -9.92
CA VAL A 71 3.96 -13.24 -9.36
C VAL A 71 2.53 -13.70 -9.52
N ALA A 72 2.34 -14.73 -10.35
CA ALA A 72 1.06 -15.42 -10.51
C ALA A 72 1.24 -16.89 -10.09
N LYS A 73 0.41 -17.35 -9.16
CA LYS A 73 0.49 -18.70 -8.57
C LYS A 73 -0.89 -19.26 -8.28
N LYS A 74 -0.98 -20.59 -8.25
CA LYS A 74 -2.09 -21.30 -7.62
C LYS A 74 -1.64 -21.74 -6.24
N VAL A 75 -2.45 -21.45 -5.22
CA VAL A 75 -2.10 -21.66 -3.82
C VAL A 75 -3.12 -22.60 -3.20
N THR A 76 -2.63 -23.60 -2.47
CA THR A 76 -3.46 -24.50 -1.68
C THR A 76 -3.25 -24.16 -0.21
N VAL A 77 -4.34 -23.84 0.48
CA VAL A 77 -4.40 -23.44 1.88
C VAL A 77 -5.15 -24.50 2.65
N THR A 78 -4.50 -25.10 3.64
CA THR A 78 -5.17 -25.99 4.58
C THR A 78 -6.11 -25.18 5.48
N ALA A 79 -7.26 -25.74 5.84
CA ALA A 79 -8.22 -25.09 6.74
C ALA A 79 -7.55 -24.62 8.04
N GLY A 80 -7.78 -23.36 8.42
CA GLY A 80 -7.21 -22.73 9.60
C GLY A 80 -5.71 -22.43 9.50
N SER A 81 -5.15 -22.42 8.29
CA SER A 81 -3.72 -22.21 8.05
C SER A 81 -3.43 -20.98 7.20
N ASN A 82 -2.16 -20.59 7.22
CA ASN A 82 -1.61 -19.46 6.50
C ASN A 82 -0.61 -19.99 5.47
N THR A 83 -0.83 -19.69 4.19
CA THR A 83 0.07 -20.12 3.12
C THR A 83 0.66 -18.94 2.38
N ARG A 84 1.99 -18.94 2.23
CA ARG A 84 2.70 -17.92 1.46
C ARG A 84 2.43 -18.10 -0.03
N VAL A 85 2.02 -17.03 -0.70
CA VAL A 85 1.71 -17.05 -2.16
C VAL A 85 3.00 -17.16 -2.98
N GLY A 86 4.08 -16.53 -2.51
CA GLY A 86 5.37 -16.51 -3.18
C GLY A 86 6.51 -16.47 -2.18
N ARG A 87 7.71 -16.15 -2.69
CA ARG A 87 8.88 -15.93 -1.83
C ARG A 87 8.69 -14.64 -1.04
N MET A 88 9.21 -14.62 0.18
CA MET A 88 9.39 -13.39 0.94
C MET A 88 10.29 -12.45 0.15
N ILE A 89 9.87 -11.19 0.02
CA ILE A 89 10.60 -10.16 -0.70
C ILE A 89 11.47 -9.44 0.33
N ASN A 90 12.76 -9.75 0.35
CA ASN A 90 13.73 -9.06 1.20
C ASN A 90 14.26 -7.82 0.46
N VAL A 91 14.23 -6.68 1.13
CA VAL A 91 14.63 -5.38 0.58
C VAL A 91 16.08 -5.11 0.97
N LYS A 92 16.90 -4.64 0.02
CA LYS A 92 18.28 -4.25 0.30
C LYS A 92 18.32 -2.90 0.99
N LYS A 93 19.33 -2.68 1.82
CA LYS A 93 19.58 -1.37 2.45
C LYS A 93 19.66 -0.26 1.39
N GLY A 94 18.91 0.82 1.60
CA GLY A 94 18.83 1.96 0.68
C GLY A 94 17.81 1.78 -0.46
N GLU A 95 17.10 0.66 -0.50
CA GLU A 95 15.99 0.42 -1.42
C GLU A 95 14.67 0.33 -0.66
N LYS A 96 13.57 0.32 -1.42
CA LYS A 96 12.24 -0.04 -0.96
C LYS A 96 11.61 -1.01 -1.95
N ALA A 97 10.79 -1.94 -1.44
CA ALA A 97 9.82 -2.67 -2.24
C ALA A 97 8.47 -1.99 -2.12
N VAL A 98 7.70 -1.92 -3.22
CA VAL A 98 6.34 -1.37 -3.20
C VAL A 98 5.40 -2.38 -3.82
N LEU A 99 4.38 -2.80 -3.08
CA LEU A 99 3.29 -3.60 -3.65
C LEU A 99 2.44 -2.65 -4.50
N ILE A 100 2.40 -2.92 -5.80
CA ILE A 100 1.75 -2.05 -6.79
C ILE A 100 0.37 -2.56 -7.23
N GLY A 101 0.09 -3.84 -7.00
CA GLY A 101 -1.25 -4.35 -7.14
C GLY A 101 -1.39 -5.83 -6.83
N ILE A 102 -2.64 -6.23 -6.63
CA ILE A 102 -3.03 -7.55 -6.18
C ILE A 102 -4.31 -7.99 -6.90
N ALA A 103 -4.45 -9.28 -7.15
CA ALA A 103 -5.65 -9.88 -7.71
C ALA A 103 -5.82 -11.31 -7.18
N VAL A 104 -7.05 -11.70 -6.91
CA VAL A 104 -7.42 -13.05 -6.49
C VAL A 104 -8.58 -13.50 -7.36
N ASP A 105 -8.63 -14.77 -7.73
CA ASP A 105 -9.80 -15.31 -8.43
C ASP A 105 -10.96 -15.46 -7.45
N ARG A 106 -11.75 -14.40 -7.36
CA ARG A 106 -12.94 -14.34 -6.52
C ARG A 106 -13.96 -15.40 -6.94
N ASP A 107 -14.16 -15.57 -8.25
CA ASP A 107 -15.20 -16.44 -8.77
C ASP A 107 -14.86 -17.91 -8.49
N PHE A 108 -13.56 -18.25 -8.44
CA PHE A 108 -13.10 -19.52 -7.91
C PHE A 108 -13.53 -19.76 -6.47
N ILE A 109 -13.43 -18.75 -5.59
CA ILE A 109 -13.87 -18.86 -4.19
C ILE A 109 -15.39 -18.99 -4.12
N SER A 110 -16.13 -18.14 -4.83
CA SER A 110 -17.59 -18.09 -4.76
C SER A 110 -18.27 -19.30 -5.41
N THR A 111 -17.70 -19.88 -6.47
CA THR A 111 -18.34 -21.02 -7.19
C THR A 111 -17.90 -22.37 -6.66
N LYS A 112 -16.62 -22.54 -6.30
CA LYS A 112 -16.06 -23.83 -5.85
C LYS A 112 -16.25 -24.07 -4.36
N TYR A 113 -16.33 -23.00 -3.57
CA TYR A 113 -16.44 -23.07 -2.11
C TYR A 113 -17.67 -22.32 -1.56
N GLY A 114 -18.59 -21.92 -2.45
CA GLY A 114 -19.79 -21.07 -2.25
C GLY A 114 -20.91 -21.58 -1.33
N GLY A 115 -20.58 -22.27 -0.26
CA GLY A 115 -21.45 -22.38 0.90
C GLY A 115 -21.22 -21.22 1.89
N PRO A 116 -21.96 -21.12 3.00
CA PRO A 116 -21.83 -20.07 4.02
C PRO A 116 -20.44 -19.91 4.67
N GLY A 117 -19.44 -20.75 4.33
CA GLY A 117 -18.04 -20.63 4.73
C GLY A 117 -17.12 -19.93 3.72
N ALA A 118 -17.65 -19.36 2.64
CA ALA A 118 -16.87 -18.65 1.62
C ALA A 118 -16.29 -17.31 2.10
N ASN A 119 -16.76 -16.78 3.25
CA ASN A 119 -16.44 -15.44 3.78
C ASN A 119 -15.14 -15.36 4.60
N ASP A 120 -14.35 -16.42 4.58
CA ASP A 120 -13.25 -16.57 5.54
C ASP A 120 -11.88 -16.74 4.87
N THR A 121 -11.75 -16.38 3.60
CA THR A 121 -10.46 -16.38 2.89
C THR A 121 -9.95 -14.95 2.73
N TYR A 122 -8.75 -14.70 3.25
CA TYR A 122 -8.17 -13.37 3.30
C TYR A 122 -6.81 -13.32 2.62
N PHE A 123 -6.57 -12.23 1.90
CA PHE A 123 -5.25 -11.80 1.49
C PHE A 123 -4.63 -11.00 2.62
N THR A 124 -3.52 -11.50 3.17
CA THR A 124 -2.76 -10.85 4.23
C THR A 124 -1.41 -10.39 3.70
N LEU A 125 -1.06 -9.13 3.99
CA LEU A 125 0.28 -8.60 3.77
C LEU A 125 0.94 -8.33 5.13
N ASN A 126 2.07 -9.01 5.35
CA ASN A 126 3.01 -8.65 6.40
C ASN A 126 4.07 -7.72 5.82
N ARG A 127 4.37 -6.65 6.56
CA ARG A 127 5.26 -5.57 6.13
C ARG A 127 6.31 -5.31 7.21
N ASP A 128 7.57 -5.26 6.78
CA ASP A 128 8.74 -5.01 7.64
C ASP A 128 8.81 -6.02 8.82
N VAL A 129 9.49 -5.69 9.92
CA VAL A 129 9.73 -6.58 11.08
C VAL A 129 8.48 -6.76 11.97
N ILE A 130 7.30 -6.36 11.50
CA ILE A 130 6.07 -6.48 12.28
C ILE A 130 5.43 -7.82 11.93
N ASP A 131 5.36 -8.72 12.91
CA ASP A 131 4.77 -10.06 12.76
C ASP A 131 3.23 -10.06 12.84
N THR A 132 2.61 -8.89 12.81
CA THR A 132 1.15 -8.74 12.67
C THR A 132 0.79 -8.34 11.24
N ALA A 133 -0.38 -8.81 10.78
CA ALA A 133 -0.95 -8.45 9.49
C ALA A 133 -1.03 -6.93 9.37
N HIS A 134 -0.28 -6.35 8.43
CA HIS A 134 -0.33 -4.92 8.15
C HIS A 134 -1.63 -4.58 7.43
N ILE A 135 -2.04 -5.45 6.51
CA ILE A 135 -3.28 -5.37 5.75
C ILE A 135 -3.88 -6.77 5.69
N LYS A 136 -5.19 -6.87 5.89
CA LYS A 136 -5.98 -8.09 5.71
C LYS A 136 -7.23 -7.75 4.90
N LEU A 137 -7.37 -8.37 3.73
CA LEU A 137 -8.42 -8.09 2.76
C LEU A 137 -9.24 -9.35 2.50
N ASP A 138 -10.56 -9.21 2.51
CA ASP A 138 -11.46 -10.31 2.15
C ASP A 138 -11.37 -10.59 0.64
N CYS A 139 -10.95 -11.79 0.28
CA CYS A 139 -10.80 -12.19 -1.12
C CYS A 139 -12.14 -12.23 -1.88
N LEU A 140 -13.28 -12.38 -1.20
CA LEU A 140 -14.60 -12.28 -1.84
C LEU A 140 -14.96 -10.84 -2.21
N ALA A 141 -14.47 -9.87 -1.45
CA ALA A 141 -14.68 -8.45 -1.73
C ALA A 141 -13.68 -7.88 -2.75
N MET A 142 -12.67 -8.67 -3.14
CA MET A 142 -11.68 -8.28 -4.13
C MET A 142 -12.19 -8.41 -5.57
N PRO A 143 -11.66 -7.60 -6.50
CA PRO A 143 -11.87 -7.83 -7.91
C PRO A 143 -11.29 -9.19 -8.35
N SER A 144 -11.96 -9.84 -9.31
CA SER A 144 -11.49 -11.10 -9.92
C SER A 144 -10.19 -10.89 -10.72
N LEU A 145 -9.57 -11.95 -11.23
CA LEU A 145 -8.24 -11.88 -11.87
C LEU A 145 -8.13 -10.91 -13.06
N ASP A 146 -9.26 -10.63 -13.71
CA ASP A 146 -9.37 -9.73 -14.86
C ASP A 146 -9.05 -8.27 -14.49
N TYR A 147 -9.16 -7.91 -13.22
CA TYR A 147 -8.83 -6.59 -12.72
C TYR A 147 -7.86 -6.66 -11.55
N GLU A 148 -6.68 -6.05 -11.71
CA GLU A 148 -5.73 -5.91 -10.62
C GLU A 148 -6.08 -4.69 -9.78
N MET A 149 -6.30 -4.90 -8.48
CA MET A 149 -6.52 -3.82 -7.55
C MET A 149 -5.22 -3.02 -7.37
N PRO A 150 -5.18 -1.74 -7.75
CA PRO A 150 -3.98 -0.92 -7.63
C PRO A 150 -3.66 -0.66 -6.16
N CYS A 151 -2.40 -0.86 -5.81
CA CYS A 151 -1.87 -0.68 -4.47
C CYS A 151 -0.65 0.24 -4.49
N TYR A 152 -0.37 0.85 -3.35
CA TYR A 152 0.89 1.50 -3.04
C TYR A 152 1.20 1.23 -1.58
N ILE A 153 1.90 0.13 -1.32
CA ILE A 153 2.32 -0.23 0.03
C ILE A 153 3.83 -0.38 0.00
N PRO A 154 4.60 0.57 0.52
CA PRO A 154 6.06 0.47 0.56
C PRO A 154 6.53 -0.36 1.78
N ALA A 155 7.62 -1.08 1.63
CA ALA A 155 8.43 -1.68 2.71
C ALA A 155 9.91 -1.39 2.49
N ILE A 156 10.64 -1.30 3.60
CA ILE A 156 12.07 -1.02 3.62
C ILE A 156 12.89 -2.23 4.07
N ASP A 157 12.25 -3.24 4.66
CA ASP A 157 12.90 -4.47 5.12
C ASP A 157 12.33 -5.70 4.40
N ARG A 158 11.02 -5.95 4.49
CA ARG A 158 10.40 -7.10 3.82
C ARG A 158 8.93 -6.92 3.47
N HIS A 159 8.51 -7.63 2.43
CA HIS A 159 7.11 -7.95 2.19
C HIS A 159 6.90 -9.46 2.20
N GLU A 160 5.83 -9.89 2.86
CA GLU A 160 5.37 -11.26 2.84
C GLU A 160 3.88 -11.29 2.56
N ILE A 161 3.51 -12.02 1.50
CA ILE A 161 2.13 -12.14 1.03
C ILE A 161 1.61 -13.54 1.35
N ILE A 162 0.50 -13.56 2.07
CA ILE A 162 -0.10 -14.76 2.66
C ILE A 162 -1.56 -14.82 2.23
N ILE A 163 -2.05 -16.02 1.95
CA ILE A 163 -3.48 -16.31 1.98
C ILE A 163 -3.78 -17.06 3.27
N GLU A 164 -4.74 -16.54 4.02
CA GLU A 164 -5.30 -17.17 5.21
C GLU A 164 -6.69 -17.68 4.86
N SER A 165 -7.06 -18.87 5.30
CA SER A 165 -8.44 -19.33 5.16
C SER A 165 -8.87 -20.20 6.33
N THR A 166 -10.07 -19.99 6.86
CA THR A 166 -10.65 -20.90 7.87
C THR A 166 -11.09 -22.22 7.24
N THR A 167 -11.37 -22.23 5.93
CA THR A 167 -11.74 -23.42 5.16
C THR A 167 -10.58 -23.88 4.27
N GLY A 168 -10.58 -25.14 3.88
CA GLY A 168 -9.55 -25.67 2.99
C GLY A 168 -9.78 -25.19 1.56
N VAL A 169 -8.81 -24.48 0.99
CA VAL A 169 -8.86 -23.99 -0.40
C VAL A 169 -7.76 -24.67 -1.21
N THR A 170 -8.10 -25.20 -2.38
CA THR A 170 -7.16 -25.94 -3.24
C THR A 170 -7.04 -25.23 -4.58
N ASP A 171 -5.81 -24.94 -4.98
CA ASP A 171 -5.45 -24.33 -6.26
C ASP A 171 -6.02 -22.92 -6.50
N LEU A 172 -6.19 -22.11 -5.44
CA LEU A 172 -6.66 -20.72 -5.55
C LEU A 172 -5.69 -19.89 -6.42
N PRO A 173 -6.14 -19.37 -7.57
CA PRO A 173 -5.32 -18.48 -8.36
C PRO A 173 -5.16 -17.10 -7.68
N VAL A 174 -3.92 -16.67 -7.51
CA VAL A 174 -3.53 -15.40 -6.91
C VAL A 174 -2.44 -14.76 -7.75
N ARG A 175 -2.54 -13.43 -7.93
CA ARG A 175 -1.52 -12.62 -8.59
C ARG A 175 -1.19 -11.39 -7.77
N TYR A 176 0.07 -11.02 -7.73
CA TYR A 176 0.49 -9.71 -7.24
C TYR A 176 1.67 -9.16 -8.03
N ARG A 177 1.80 -7.83 -8.02
CA ARG A 177 2.93 -7.11 -8.59
C ARG A 177 3.61 -6.25 -7.54
N TYR A 178 4.93 -6.20 -7.61
CA TYR A 178 5.72 -5.29 -6.78
C TYR A 178 6.87 -4.68 -7.55
N GLY A 179 7.21 -3.44 -7.21
CA GLY A 179 8.36 -2.72 -7.75
C GLY A 179 9.47 -2.57 -6.72
N ILE A 180 10.72 -2.57 -7.17
CA ILE A 180 11.87 -2.16 -6.35
C ILE A 180 12.32 -0.78 -6.81
N ALA A 181 12.51 0.14 -5.86
CA ALA A 181 12.99 1.49 -6.11
C ALA A 181 14.07 1.89 -5.09
N ASN A 182 14.89 2.88 -5.43
CA ASN A 182 15.76 3.52 -4.44
C ASN A 182 14.90 4.24 -3.40
N LEU A 183 15.38 4.27 -2.16
CA LEU A 183 14.80 5.07 -1.11
C LEU A 183 15.38 6.48 -1.19
N SER A 184 14.56 7.44 -1.61
CA SER A 184 14.98 8.84 -1.75
C SER A 184 15.10 9.54 -0.40
N LEU A 185 15.87 10.64 -0.36
CA LEU A 185 16.01 11.47 0.82
C LEU A 185 14.66 12.03 1.30
N MET A 186 13.81 12.47 0.37
CA MET A 186 12.46 12.96 0.65
C MET A 186 11.59 11.88 1.31
N GLU A 187 11.69 10.63 0.86
CA GLU A 187 10.94 9.53 1.47
C GLU A 187 11.44 9.17 2.86
N LYS A 188 12.76 9.23 3.08
CA LYS A 188 13.32 9.05 4.42
C LYS A 188 12.81 10.11 5.39
N ILE A 189 12.80 11.38 4.97
CA ILE A 189 12.24 12.50 5.76
C ILE A 189 10.75 12.25 6.02
N ARG A 190 9.98 11.98 4.96
CA ARG A 190 8.53 11.74 5.06
C ARG A 190 8.18 10.57 5.99
N TRP A 191 9.00 9.53 6.01
CA TRP A 191 8.76 8.35 6.85
C TRP A 191 9.51 8.39 8.18
N ASN A 192 10.16 9.51 8.50
CA ASN A 192 10.95 9.70 9.72
C ASN A 192 12.03 8.61 9.90
N LEU A 193 12.71 8.24 8.82
CA LEU A 193 13.80 7.29 8.83
C LEU A 193 15.13 7.99 9.12
N SER A 194 16.05 7.29 9.77
CA SER A 194 17.37 7.83 10.08
C SER A 194 18.13 8.23 8.82
N LEU A 195 18.66 9.45 8.84
CA LEU A 195 19.54 9.98 7.82
C LEU A 195 21.00 9.77 8.23
N THR A 196 21.86 9.53 7.24
CA THR A 196 23.32 9.66 7.44
C THR A 196 23.72 11.13 7.56
N GLY A 197 24.93 11.41 8.04
CA GLY A 197 25.40 12.80 8.21
C GLY A 197 25.41 13.60 6.90
N ASP A 198 25.80 12.97 5.79
CA ASP A 198 25.79 13.61 4.47
C ASP A 198 24.37 13.84 3.94
N GLU A 199 23.44 12.92 4.23
CA GLU A 199 22.03 13.06 3.88
C GLU A 199 21.35 14.18 4.65
N ASP A 200 21.63 14.31 5.96
CA ASP A 200 21.13 15.42 6.80
C ASP A 200 21.66 16.77 6.32
N LYS A 201 22.95 16.85 5.98
CA LYS A 201 23.54 18.07 5.40
C LYS A 201 22.86 18.44 4.08
N THR A 202 22.65 17.47 3.20
CA THR A 202 21.96 17.66 1.93
C THR A 202 20.51 18.11 2.15
N ALA A 203 19.80 17.49 3.10
CA ALA A 203 18.42 17.85 3.42
C ALA A 203 18.29 19.30 3.90
N LYS A 204 19.26 19.79 4.67
CA LYS A 204 19.32 21.19 5.13
C LYS A 204 19.69 22.16 4.02
N GLU A 205 20.65 21.80 3.16
CA GLU A 205 21.08 22.64 2.05
C GLU A 205 19.95 22.90 1.04
N PHE A 206 19.09 21.91 0.82
CA PHE A 206 17.94 22.02 -0.09
C PHE A 206 16.62 22.34 0.62
N ASP A 207 16.64 22.64 1.93
CA ASP A 207 15.46 22.94 2.74
C ASP A 207 14.30 21.93 2.56
N LEU A 208 14.66 20.65 2.64
CA LEU A 208 13.73 19.56 2.28
C LEU A 208 12.70 19.26 3.37
N TYR A 209 12.93 19.63 4.63
CA TYR A 209 12.04 19.23 5.73
C TYR A 209 10.65 19.84 5.58
N ASP A 210 10.56 21.17 5.54
CA ASP A 210 9.31 21.90 5.40
C ASP A 210 8.67 21.64 4.03
N SER A 211 9.49 21.54 2.99
CA SER A 211 9.03 21.25 1.62
C SER A 211 8.37 19.87 1.48
N VAL A 212 8.94 18.84 2.11
CA VAL A 212 8.41 17.47 2.09
C VAL A 212 7.14 17.35 2.93
N ASP A 213 7.11 17.96 4.13
CA ASP A 213 5.91 17.95 4.98
C ASP A 213 4.78 18.79 4.37
N ALA A 214 5.09 19.88 3.68
CA ALA A 214 4.13 20.65 2.88
C ALA A 214 3.59 19.83 1.68
N GLY A 215 4.44 19.00 1.07
CA GLY A 215 4.08 18.21 -0.12
C GLY A 215 4.18 18.99 -1.42
N VAL A 216 5.12 19.94 -1.48
CA VAL A 216 5.38 20.76 -2.68
C VAL A 216 6.52 20.24 -3.55
N LEU A 217 7.25 19.23 -3.04
CA LEU A 217 8.25 18.47 -3.76
C LEU A 217 7.72 17.08 -4.06
#